data_AF-A0A9P5JIQ5-F1
#
_entry.id   AF-A0A9P5JIQ5-F1
#
_cell.length_a   1.000
_cell.length_b   1.000
_cell.length_c   1.000
_cell.angle_alpha   90.00
_cell.angle_beta   90.00
_cell.angle_gamma   90.00
#
_symmetry.space_group_name_H-M   'P 1'
#
loop_
_entity.id
_entity.type
_entity.pdbx_description
1 polymer ?
#
loop_
_entity_poly.entity_id
_entity_poly.type
_entity_poly.pdbx_seq_one_letter_code
_entity_poly.pdbx_strand_id
1 'polypeptide(L)'
;MTRWNQTIDNPSPLLTYSPEWMWQVVTNISDPEGYSQYSNGSTATTTSFVGAMVNFTFFGTGVWVYGAKRPNYAYYNVTLNGNKTSTFTAQSDNSVFGQALYGASNLPYGLHTLSIANAGSSPSTIMSGSNDTSIDIDWLVWETEYDGPGGPVNAQVSQVTFDNNHPRFLYTGSWSSQTNADGPSNGTDQYTTSSDASLQFTFDGDAIALYGSVGVDHGDFVANVDGMQSKTLSGHWNESGYMQMLYYVENLGAGTHNLNVDNKPTSSSEDGFNVDYVTTWTARGGSQSVAAAPEKKYVLHSQRSVDQSRLTFTSLLGVRLLQ
;
A
#
# COMPACT_ATOMS: atom_id res chain seq x y z
N MET A 1 -4.59 16.30 18.87
CA MET A 1 -4.26 16.02 17.46
C MET A 1 -5.38 15.17 16.92
N THR A 2 -5.97 15.62 15.82
CA THR A 2 -7.07 14.93 15.16
C THR A 2 -6.49 13.77 14.37
N ARG A 3 -6.75 12.56 14.85
CA ARG A 3 -6.29 11.31 14.22
C ARG A 3 -7.29 10.82 13.21
N TRP A 4 -6.80 10.30 12.10
CA TRP A 4 -7.61 9.74 11.03
C TRP A 4 -7.02 8.42 10.58
N ASN A 5 -7.90 7.45 10.32
CA ASN A 5 -7.49 6.15 9.82
C ASN A 5 -7.72 6.07 8.32
N GLN A 6 -6.70 5.63 7.60
CA GLN A 6 -6.81 5.21 6.22
C GLN A 6 -6.85 3.69 6.17
N THR A 7 -7.66 3.14 5.27
CA THR A 7 -7.80 1.70 5.08
C THR A 7 -7.51 1.37 3.63
N ILE A 8 -6.69 0.34 3.42
CA ILE A 8 -6.45 -0.25 2.11
C ILE A 8 -6.64 -1.75 2.18
N ASP A 9 -7.09 -2.30 1.08
CA ASP A 9 -7.32 -3.71 0.91
C ASP A 9 -6.09 -4.39 0.26
N ASN A 10 -6.01 -5.72 0.32
CA ASN A 10 -4.89 -6.50 -0.19
C ASN A 10 -4.52 -6.24 -1.67
N PRO A 11 -5.43 -5.85 -2.59
CA PRO A 11 -5.07 -5.56 -3.98
C PRO A 11 -4.45 -4.18 -4.19
N SER A 12 -4.42 -3.31 -3.17
CA SER A 12 -3.89 -1.95 -3.32
C SER A 12 -2.40 -1.97 -3.76
N PRO A 13 -2.03 -1.19 -4.79
CA PRO A 13 -0.63 -1.02 -5.21
C PRO A 13 0.28 -0.42 -4.13
N LEU A 14 -0.28 0.09 -3.03
CA LEU A 14 0.50 0.56 -1.90
C LEU A 14 1.15 -0.58 -1.10
N LEU A 15 0.66 -1.82 -1.27
CA LEU A 15 1.27 -3.03 -0.74
C LEU A 15 2.19 -3.65 -1.79
N THR A 16 3.44 -3.94 -1.42
CA THR A 16 4.40 -4.59 -2.30
C THR A 16 4.67 -6.02 -1.85
N TYR A 17 4.13 -6.98 -2.59
CA TYR A 17 4.38 -8.41 -2.40
C TYR A 17 5.66 -8.83 -3.13
N SER A 18 6.56 -9.50 -2.42
CA SER A 18 7.91 -9.81 -2.93
C SER A 18 8.44 -11.16 -2.44
N PRO A 19 9.08 -11.96 -3.31
CA PRO A 19 8.87 -11.97 -4.75
C PRO A 19 7.39 -12.18 -5.09
N GLU A 20 6.85 -11.45 -6.06
CA GLU A 20 5.41 -11.46 -6.38
C GLU A 20 4.86 -12.86 -6.68
N TRP A 21 5.60 -13.67 -7.46
CA TRP A 21 5.19 -15.03 -7.84
C TRP A 21 5.04 -16.00 -6.65
N MET A 22 5.51 -15.63 -5.46
CA MET A 22 5.30 -16.41 -4.23
C MET A 22 3.97 -16.10 -3.54
N TRP A 23 3.23 -15.10 -4.02
CA TRP A 23 1.95 -14.66 -3.47
C TRP A 23 0.82 -15.01 -4.43
N GLN A 24 -0.32 -15.37 -3.87
CA GLN A 24 -1.50 -15.77 -4.61
C GLN A 24 -2.73 -15.11 -4.02
N VAL A 25 -3.66 -14.72 -4.88
CA VAL A 25 -4.97 -14.24 -4.45
C VAL A 25 -5.80 -15.43 -3.96
N VAL A 26 -6.46 -15.25 -2.83
CA VAL A 26 -7.44 -16.22 -2.33
C VAL A 26 -8.71 -16.09 -3.16
N THR A 27 -9.21 -17.22 -3.66
CA THR A 27 -10.42 -17.31 -4.49
C THR A 27 -11.39 -18.29 -3.87
N ASN A 28 -12.64 -18.29 -4.34
CA ASN A 28 -13.62 -19.32 -3.95
C ASN A 28 -13.21 -20.75 -4.36
N ILE A 29 -12.22 -20.90 -5.25
CA ILE A 29 -11.65 -22.19 -5.65
C ILE A 29 -10.55 -22.61 -4.68
N SER A 30 -9.64 -21.69 -4.30
CA SER A 30 -8.52 -22.01 -3.42
C SER A 30 -8.92 -22.08 -1.93
N ASP A 31 -9.96 -21.36 -1.51
CA ASP A 31 -10.50 -21.42 -0.14
C ASP A 31 -12.04 -21.33 -0.11
N PRO A 32 -12.77 -22.36 -0.56
CA PRO A 32 -14.23 -22.31 -0.69
C PRO A 32 -14.98 -21.99 0.62
N GLU A 33 -14.42 -22.38 1.76
CA GLU A 33 -15.03 -22.21 3.08
C GLU A 33 -14.69 -20.86 3.73
N GLY A 34 -13.48 -20.34 3.46
CA GLY A 34 -12.99 -19.09 4.04
C GLY A 34 -13.23 -17.85 3.18
N TYR A 35 -13.30 -18.01 1.85
CA TYR A 35 -13.37 -16.91 0.88
C TYR A 35 -14.39 -15.82 1.27
N SER A 36 -15.64 -16.22 1.52
CA SER A 36 -16.73 -15.28 1.86
C SER A 36 -16.57 -14.52 3.19
N GLN A 37 -15.55 -14.85 3.99
CA GLN A 37 -15.30 -14.25 5.30
C GLN A 37 -14.22 -13.15 5.27
N TYR A 38 -13.47 -13.04 4.17
CA TYR A 38 -12.53 -11.92 4.00
C TYR A 38 -13.25 -10.62 3.68
N SER A 39 -12.56 -9.51 3.92
CA SER A 39 -13.13 -8.17 3.75
C SER A 39 -13.36 -7.83 2.27
N ASN A 40 -14.04 -6.70 2.04
CA ASN A 40 -14.16 -6.02 0.75
C ASN A 40 -14.52 -6.88 -0.49
N GLY A 41 -15.38 -7.88 -0.31
CA GLY A 41 -15.77 -8.74 -1.43
C GLY A 41 -14.97 -10.03 -1.53
N SER A 42 -14.47 -10.54 -0.40
CA SER A 42 -13.84 -11.87 -0.28
C SER A 42 -12.39 -11.93 -0.76
N THR A 43 -11.61 -10.86 -0.60
CA THR A 43 -10.24 -10.77 -1.11
C THR A 43 -9.21 -10.98 0.00
N ALA A 44 -8.17 -11.76 -0.29
CA ALA A 44 -6.96 -11.84 0.53
C ALA A 44 -5.79 -12.27 -0.34
N THR A 45 -4.56 -11.98 0.10
CA THR A 45 -3.34 -12.46 -0.55
C THR A 45 -2.61 -13.40 0.38
N THR A 46 -2.37 -14.62 -0.07
CA THR A 46 -1.73 -15.68 0.72
C THR A 46 -0.39 -16.09 0.14
N THR A 47 0.49 -16.60 1.00
CA THR A 47 1.72 -17.25 0.61
C THR A 47 2.04 -18.40 1.55
N SER A 48 2.55 -19.50 1.00
CA SER A 48 3.13 -20.62 1.75
C SER A 48 4.66 -20.68 1.62
N PHE A 49 5.29 -19.69 0.97
CA PHE A 49 6.73 -19.67 0.72
C PHE A 49 7.46 -18.94 1.84
N VAL A 50 8.39 -19.65 2.48
CA VAL A 50 9.25 -19.05 3.51
C VAL A 50 10.10 -17.94 2.89
N GLY A 51 10.13 -16.79 3.53
CA GLY A 51 10.85 -15.60 3.07
C GLY A 51 10.07 -14.70 2.11
N ALA A 52 8.86 -15.09 1.68
CA ALA A 52 7.97 -14.19 0.97
C ALA A 52 7.53 -13.04 1.89
N MET A 53 7.58 -11.81 1.39
CA MET A 53 7.35 -10.58 2.17
C MET A 53 6.28 -9.70 1.55
N VAL A 54 5.46 -9.08 2.39
CA VAL A 54 4.68 -7.89 2.04
C VAL A 54 5.31 -6.67 2.71
N ASN A 55 5.49 -5.59 1.94
CA ASN A 55 6.04 -4.33 2.42
C ASN A 55 5.01 -3.21 2.25
N PHE A 56 5.00 -2.29 3.21
CA PHE A 56 4.14 -1.12 3.21
C PHE A 56 4.87 0.08 3.78
N THR A 57 4.73 1.24 3.14
CA THR A 57 5.30 2.51 3.62
C THR A 57 4.18 3.49 3.87
N PHE A 58 4.14 4.07 5.07
CA PHE A 58 3.12 5.03 5.47
C PHE A 58 3.73 6.23 6.18
N PHE A 59 2.98 7.33 6.16
CA PHE A 59 3.26 8.49 6.98
C PHE A 59 2.18 8.54 8.06
N GLY A 60 2.54 8.55 9.34
CA GLY A 60 1.53 8.49 10.40
C GLY A 60 2.06 8.14 11.78
N THR A 61 1.14 7.75 12.67
CA THR A 61 1.37 7.45 14.09
C THR A 61 1.00 6.02 14.48
N GLY A 62 0.40 5.24 13.57
CA GLY A 62 0.03 3.85 13.86
C GLY A 62 -0.24 3.04 12.59
N VAL A 63 -0.15 1.71 12.70
CA VAL A 63 -0.44 0.76 11.63
C VAL A 63 -0.95 -0.55 12.20
N TRP A 64 -1.94 -1.15 11.54
CA TRP A 64 -2.52 -2.45 11.86
C TRP A 64 -2.73 -3.25 10.59
N VAL A 65 -2.35 -4.53 10.63
CA VAL A 65 -2.51 -5.46 9.52
C VAL A 65 -3.42 -6.59 9.95
N TYR A 66 -4.37 -6.93 9.10
CA TYR A 66 -5.41 -7.90 9.36
C TYR A 66 -5.36 -9.05 8.35
N GLY A 67 -5.82 -10.22 8.79
CA GLY A 67 -5.91 -11.43 7.99
C GLY A 67 -6.64 -12.52 8.77
N ALA A 68 -6.54 -13.76 8.33
CA ALA A 68 -7.04 -14.90 9.06
C ALA A 68 -6.00 -15.48 10.03
N LYS A 69 -6.50 -16.12 11.08
CA LYS A 69 -5.74 -17.11 11.84
C LYS A 69 -6.38 -18.47 11.66
N ARG A 70 -5.57 -19.49 11.37
CA ARG A 70 -6.06 -20.83 11.00
C ARG A 70 -5.20 -21.95 11.56
N PRO A 71 -5.73 -23.19 11.69
CA PRO A 71 -4.97 -24.32 12.23
C PRO A 71 -3.68 -24.64 11.48
N ASN A 72 -3.66 -24.40 10.17
CA ASN A 72 -2.56 -24.70 9.26
C ASN A 72 -1.67 -23.49 8.94
N TYR A 73 -1.80 -22.39 9.68
CA TYR A 73 -1.03 -21.17 9.44
C TYR A 73 0.26 -21.11 10.25
N ALA A 74 1.22 -20.36 9.71
CA ALA A 74 2.61 -20.39 10.14
C ALA A 74 3.00 -19.25 11.08
N TYR A 75 4.26 -19.30 11.50
CA TYR A 75 4.94 -18.13 12.02
C TYR A 75 5.26 -17.11 10.92
N TYR A 76 5.31 -15.84 11.29
CA TYR A 76 5.79 -14.75 10.45
C TYR A 76 6.61 -13.76 11.27
N ASN A 77 7.51 -13.08 10.59
CA ASN A 77 8.40 -12.08 11.14
C ASN A 77 7.92 -10.69 10.74
N VAL A 78 7.81 -9.78 11.70
CA VAL A 78 7.46 -8.38 11.46
C VAL A 78 8.66 -7.49 11.77
N THR A 79 8.97 -6.59 10.85
CA THR A 79 9.99 -5.55 10.99
C THR A 79 9.36 -4.19 10.74
N LEU A 80 9.49 -3.28 11.72
CA LEU A 80 9.04 -1.89 11.62
C LEU A 80 10.25 -0.95 11.62
N ASN A 81 10.35 -0.07 10.62
CA ASN A 81 11.42 0.92 10.42
C ASN A 81 12.84 0.32 10.38
N GLY A 82 12.97 -0.92 9.88
CA GLY A 82 14.25 -1.64 9.88
C GLY A 82 14.81 -1.97 11.26
N ASN A 83 14.03 -1.77 12.34
CA ASN A 83 14.42 -2.10 13.70
C ASN A 83 14.28 -3.61 13.99
N LYS A 84 14.39 -4.00 15.26
CA LYS A 84 14.32 -5.40 15.71
C LYS A 84 13.10 -6.13 15.14
N THR A 85 13.36 -7.22 14.42
CA THR A 85 12.36 -8.17 13.94
C THR A 85 11.75 -8.95 15.10
N SER A 86 10.43 -9.06 15.13
CA SER A 86 9.67 -9.87 16.09
C SER A 86 8.89 -10.96 15.38
N THR A 87 8.85 -12.16 15.97
CA THR A 87 8.12 -13.30 15.42
C THR A 87 6.75 -13.41 16.05
N PHE A 88 5.74 -13.63 15.22
CA PHE A 88 4.34 -13.82 15.57
C PHE A 88 3.82 -15.09 14.90
N THR A 89 2.62 -15.53 15.25
CA THR A 89 1.96 -16.67 14.62
C THR A 89 0.57 -16.28 14.13
N ALA A 90 0.21 -16.79 12.95
CA ALA A 90 -1.15 -16.74 12.44
C ALA A 90 -1.89 -18.07 12.72
N GLN A 91 -1.33 -18.95 13.56
CA GLN A 91 -2.00 -20.18 13.94
C GLN A 91 -3.10 -19.92 14.97
N SER A 92 -4.20 -20.65 14.83
CA SER A 92 -5.26 -20.79 15.84
C SER A 92 -5.96 -22.13 15.70
N ASP A 93 -6.57 -22.65 16.77
CA ASP A 93 -7.25 -23.96 16.75
C ASP A 93 -8.48 -23.99 15.82
N ASN A 94 -9.08 -22.83 15.56
CA ASN A 94 -10.19 -22.65 14.64
C ASN A 94 -9.86 -21.54 13.64
N SER A 95 -10.37 -21.64 12.42
CA SER A 95 -10.30 -20.56 11.44
C SER A 95 -11.09 -19.35 11.94
N VAL A 96 -10.43 -18.20 12.04
CA VAL A 96 -11.02 -16.92 12.40
C VAL A 96 -10.48 -15.84 11.46
N PHE A 97 -11.35 -14.96 10.98
CA PHE A 97 -11.03 -13.97 9.93
C PHE A 97 -11.06 -12.56 10.51
N GLY A 98 -10.44 -11.60 9.81
CA GLY A 98 -10.37 -10.22 10.25
C GLY A 98 -9.62 -10.01 11.57
N GLN A 99 -8.64 -10.86 11.84
CA GLN A 99 -7.84 -10.81 13.06
C GLN A 99 -6.65 -9.89 12.87
N ALA A 100 -6.35 -9.07 13.88
CA ALA A 100 -5.09 -8.32 13.89
C ALA A 100 -3.91 -9.31 13.93
N LEU A 101 -3.09 -9.25 12.89
CA LEU A 101 -1.81 -9.94 12.78
C LEU A 101 -0.72 -9.10 13.44
N TYR A 102 -0.70 -7.81 13.13
CA TYR A 102 0.23 -6.86 13.73
C TYR A 102 -0.47 -5.53 14.03
N GLY A 103 0.02 -4.83 15.06
CA GLY A 103 -0.44 -3.51 15.43
C GLY A 103 0.66 -2.72 16.12
N ALA A 104 0.85 -1.47 15.69
CA ALA A 104 1.72 -0.50 16.34
C ALA A 104 0.98 0.84 16.45
N SER A 105 1.11 1.51 17.59
CA SER A 105 0.47 2.80 17.86
C SER A 105 1.43 3.71 18.62
N ASN A 106 1.10 4.99 18.68
CA ASN A 106 1.94 6.03 19.32
C ASN A 106 3.35 6.08 18.72
N LEU A 107 3.46 5.78 17.43
CA LEU A 107 4.69 5.99 16.68
C LEU A 107 4.92 7.50 16.53
N PRO A 108 6.18 7.96 16.51
CA PRO A 108 6.48 9.35 16.21
C PRO A 108 5.92 9.71 14.83
N TYR A 109 5.10 10.76 14.75
CA TYR A 109 4.52 11.19 13.47
C TYR A 109 5.60 11.40 12.42
N GLY A 110 5.54 10.60 11.35
CA GLY A 110 6.54 10.61 10.30
C GLY A 110 6.44 9.40 9.39
N LEU A 111 7.46 9.26 8.54
CA LEU A 111 7.56 8.16 7.59
C LEU A 111 7.97 6.87 8.29
N HIS A 112 7.24 5.79 8.01
CA HIS A 112 7.46 4.47 8.55
C HIS A 112 7.41 3.40 7.46
N THR A 113 8.17 2.33 7.67
CA THR A 113 8.20 1.15 6.79
C THR A 113 7.85 -0.10 7.58
N LEU A 114 6.88 -0.87 7.11
CA LEU A 114 6.47 -2.14 7.68
C LEU A 114 6.82 -3.26 6.68
N SER A 115 7.40 -4.34 7.18
CA SER A 115 7.65 -5.57 6.43
C SER A 115 7.16 -6.77 7.24
N ILE A 116 6.35 -7.61 6.60
CA ILE A 116 5.88 -8.89 7.15
C ILE A 116 6.40 -10.01 6.26
N ALA A 117 7.19 -10.91 6.82
CA ALA A 117 7.82 -12.02 6.12
C ALA A 117 7.31 -13.36 6.63
N ASN A 118 6.90 -14.26 5.74
CA ASN A 118 6.56 -15.63 6.11
C ASN A 118 7.80 -16.33 6.69
N ALA A 119 7.73 -16.75 7.96
CA ALA A 119 8.84 -17.41 8.64
C ALA A 119 8.79 -18.95 8.49
N GLY A 120 7.70 -19.46 7.92
CA GLY A 120 7.43 -20.89 7.81
C GLY A 120 7.18 -21.55 9.16
N SER A 121 6.87 -22.84 9.09
CA SER A 121 6.50 -23.70 10.22
C SER A 121 5.25 -23.22 10.97
N SER A 122 4.32 -24.13 11.26
CA SER A 122 3.21 -23.86 12.17
C SER A 122 3.54 -24.34 13.59
N PRO A 123 3.15 -23.62 14.66
CA PRO A 123 3.14 -24.18 16.01
C PRO A 123 2.12 -25.30 16.21
N SER A 124 1.24 -25.56 15.23
CA SER A 124 0.19 -26.55 15.34
C SER A 124 0.75 -27.93 15.63
N THR A 125 0.21 -28.56 16.68
CA THR A 125 0.49 -29.97 17.02
C THR A 125 -0.62 -30.90 16.53
N ILE A 126 -1.74 -30.32 16.09
CA ILE A 126 -2.98 -31.04 15.72
C ILE A 126 -2.93 -31.49 14.25
N MET A 127 -2.21 -30.75 13.39
CA MET A 127 -2.02 -31.07 11.98
C MET A 127 -0.56 -31.54 11.73
N SER A 128 -0.19 -32.67 12.32
CA SER A 128 1.16 -33.23 12.17
C SER A 128 1.30 -33.93 10.81
N GLY A 129 1.79 -33.22 9.79
CA GLY A 129 2.13 -33.81 8.47
C GLY A 129 1.83 -32.95 7.25
N SER A 130 1.11 -31.84 7.40
CA SER A 130 0.91 -30.86 6.35
C SER A 130 2.05 -29.84 6.31
N ASN A 131 2.33 -29.35 5.10
CA ASN A 131 3.21 -28.23 4.81
C ASN A 131 2.58 -26.90 5.28
N ASP A 132 2.25 -26.82 6.58
CA ASP A 132 1.57 -25.71 7.25
C ASP A 132 2.49 -24.49 7.34
N THR A 133 2.64 -23.81 6.21
CA THR A 133 3.54 -22.67 6.05
C THR A 133 2.80 -21.41 5.62
N SER A 134 1.45 -21.43 5.59
CA SER A 134 0.69 -20.30 5.04
C SER A 134 0.53 -19.14 6.00
N ILE A 135 0.53 -17.94 5.44
CA ILE A 135 -0.04 -16.72 6.03
C ILE A 135 -0.89 -16.03 4.97
N ASP A 136 -1.80 -15.16 5.37
CA ASP A 136 -2.50 -14.25 4.47
C ASP A 136 -2.51 -12.81 4.98
N ILE A 137 -2.84 -11.90 4.07
CA ILE A 137 -3.07 -10.48 4.31
C ILE A 137 -4.41 -10.15 3.66
N ASP A 138 -5.33 -9.59 4.43
CA ASP A 138 -6.68 -9.19 3.99
C ASP A 138 -6.71 -7.67 3.83
N TRP A 139 -6.59 -6.89 4.92
CA TRP A 139 -6.51 -5.44 4.81
C TRP A 139 -5.51 -4.82 5.77
N LEU A 140 -5.21 -3.55 5.52
CA LEU A 140 -4.32 -2.75 6.33
C LEU A 140 -5.00 -1.43 6.70
N VAL A 141 -4.78 -1.00 7.94
CA VAL A 141 -5.17 0.32 8.43
C VAL A 141 -3.92 1.05 8.90
N TRP A 142 -3.77 2.33 8.57
CA TRP A 142 -2.81 3.20 9.26
C TRP A 142 -3.48 4.44 9.82
N GLU A 143 -2.98 4.89 10.96
CA GLU A 143 -3.41 6.12 11.62
C GLU A 143 -2.44 7.23 11.22
N THR A 144 -2.99 8.36 10.81
CA THR A 144 -2.25 9.61 10.57
C THR A 144 -2.81 10.77 11.40
N GLU A 145 -2.04 11.86 11.47
CA GLU A 145 -2.37 13.12 12.15
C GLU A 145 -2.22 14.29 11.18
N TYR A 146 -3.33 14.74 10.57
CA TYR A 146 -3.29 15.87 9.62
C TYR A 146 -2.94 17.21 10.31
N ASP A 147 -2.99 17.27 11.64
CA ASP A 147 -2.56 18.41 12.46
C ASP A 147 -1.26 18.16 13.24
N GLY A 148 -0.37 17.31 12.71
CA GLY A 148 0.88 16.87 13.35
C GLY A 148 1.83 17.96 13.88
N PRO A 149 3.06 17.66 14.30
CA PRO A 149 3.95 18.64 14.96
C PRO A 149 4.21 19.90 14.10
N GLY A 150 3.55 21.00 14.47
CA GLY A 150 3.56 22.28 13.75
C GLY A 150 2.28 22.62 12.98
N GLY A 151 1.29 21.72 12.96
CA GLY A 151 -0.04 21.94 12.42
C GLY A 151 -0.99 22.67 13.40
N PRO A 152 -2.20 23.03 12.96
CA PRO A 152 -3.15 23.75 13.79
C PRO A 152 -3.70 22.84 14.91
N VAL A 153 -3.48 23.20 16.17
CA VAL A 153 -4.01 22.42 17.31
C VAL A 153 -5.55 22.35 17.21
N ASN A 154 -6.11 21.14 17.34
CA ASN A 154 -7.56 20.86 17.23
C ASN A 154 -8.14 21.14 15.83
N ALA A 155 -7.38 20.82 14.77
CA ALA A 155 -7.89 21.01 13.41
C ALA A 155 -9.14 20.16 13.17
N GLN A 156 -10.13 20.76 12.50
CA GLN A 156 -11.20 20.00 11.87
C GLN A 156 -10.67 19.50 10.53
N VAL A 157 -10.77 18.19 10.31
CA VAL A 157 -10.40 17.55 9.04
C VAL A 157 -11.66 17.41 8.21
N SER A 158 -11.65 17.99 7.01
CA SER A 158 -12.71 17.82 6.02
C SER A 158 -12.19 16.99 4.85
N GLN A 159 -13.02 16.08 4.35
CA GLN A 159 -12.76 15.27 3.17
C GLN A 159 -13.65 15.71 2.02
N VAL A 160 -13.11 15.74 0.80
CA VAL A 160 -13.89 15.97 -0.43
C VAL A 160 -13.53 14.91 -1.46
N THR A 161 -14.54 14.33 -2.10
CA THR A 161 -14.37 13.35 -3.17
C THR A 161 -14.80 13.94 -4.49
N PHE A 162 -14.00 13.72 -5.53
CA PHE A 162 -14.20 14.19 -6.89
C PHE A 162 -14.21 12.99 -7.83
N ASP A 163 -15.33 12.80 -8.51
CA ASP A 163 -15.54 11.77 -9.52
C ASP A 163 -14.64 12.00 -10.75
N ASN A 164 -14.24 10.95 -11.45
CA ASN A 164 -13.41 10.98 -12.67
C ASN A 164 -13.91 11.93 -13.79
N ASN A 165 -15.20 12.26 -13.81
CA ASN A 165 -15.78 13.20 -14.78
C ASN A 165 -15.69 14.68 -14.33
N HIS A 166 -15.18 14.96 -13.13
CA HIS A 166 -15.09 16.31 -12.60
C HIS A 166 -14.09 17.15 -13.42
N PRO A 167 -14.37 18.43 -13.74
CA PRO A 167 -13.55 19.27 -14.63
C PRO A 167 -12.13 19.59 -14.11
N ARG A 168 -11.75 19.12 -12.92
CA ARG A 168 -10.39 19.21 -12.38
C ARG A 168 -9.50 18.05 -12.84
N PHE A 169 -10.09 16.96 -13.33
CA PHE A 169 -9.33 15.90 -13.99
C PHE A 169 -8.97 16.37 -15.41
N LEU A 170 -7.68 16.43 -15.68
CA LEU A 170 -7.13 16.79 -16.99
C LEU A 170 -6.44 15.57 -17.58
N TYR A 171 -7.13 14.91 -18.50
CA TYR A 171 -6.63 13.74 -19.21
C TYR A 171 -5.89 14.15 -20.48
N THR A 172 -4.68 13.63 -20.66
CA THR A 172 -3.86 13.81 -21.88
C THR A 172 -3.59 12.45 -22.51
N GLY A 173 -3.57 12.39 -23.84
CA GLY A 173 -3.46 11.14 -24.59
C GLY A 173 -4.83 10.49 -24.86
N SER A 174 -4.84 9.20 -25.19
CA SER A 174 -6.05 8.47 -25.52
C SER A 174 -6.70 7.87 -24.27
N TRP A 175 -7.89 8.35 -23.92
CA TRP A 175 -8.69 7.86 -22.80
C TRP A 175 -10.09 7.48 -23.28
N SER A 176 -10.66 6.46 -22.65
CA SER A 176 -12.04 6.03 -22.84
C SER A 176 -12.80 6.22 -21.54
N SER A 177 -14.03 6.73 -21.63
CA SER A 177 -14.91 6.88 -20.48
C SER A 177 -15.93 5.74 -20.46
N GLN A 178 -16.12 5.10 -19.30
CA GLN A 178 -17.22 4.18 -19.09
C GLN A 178 -18.32 4.84 -18.27
N THR A 179 -19.58 4.46 -18.54
CA THR A 179 -20.75 4.89 -17.78
C THR A 179 -21.69 3.71 -17.57
N ASN A 180 -22.46 3.73 -16.48
CA ASN A 180 -23.29 2.60 -16.04
C ASN A 180 -22.47 1.32 -15.84
N ALA A 181 -21.24 1.47 -15.35
CA ALA A 181 -20.36 0.37 -15.00
C ALA A 181 -20.76 -0.21 -13.63
N ASP A 182 -20.71 -1.53 -13.50
CA ASP A 182 -20.74 -2.19 -12.20
C ASP A 182 -19.33 -2.12 -11.59
N GLY A 183 -19.23 -1.75 -10.32
CA GLY A 183 -17.95 -1.65 -9.59
C GLY A 183 -17.54 -0.21 -9.27
N PRO A 184 -17.20 0.64 -10.25
CA PRO A 184 -16.75 2.01 -10.02
C PRO A 184 -17.75 2.87 -9.24
N SER A 185 -17.22 3.85 -8.51
CA SER A 185 -18.04 4.88 -7.86
C SER A 185 -18.89 5.62 -8.89
N ASN A 186 -20.15 5.89 -8.54
CA ASN A 186 -21.14 6.52 -9.44
C ASN A 186 -21.34 5.81 -10.80
N GLY A 187 -20.84 4.58 -10.95
CA GLY A 187 -20.90 3.81 -12.18
C GLY A 187 -20.11 4.43 -13.33
N THR A 188 -19.07 5.22 -13.05
CA THR A 188 -18.24 5.86 -14.07
C THR A 188 -16.76 5.68 -13.81
N ASP A 189 -15.97 5.49 -14.86
CA ASP A 189 -14.50 5.47 -14.77
C ASP A 189 -13.86 6.07 -16.04
N GLN A 190 -12.55 6.29 -15.98
CA GLN A 190 -11.72 6.62 -17.14
C GLN A 190 -10.61 5.60 -17.26
N TYR A 191 -10.43 5.06 -18.46
CA TYR A 191 -9.46 4.01 -18.74
C TYR A 191 -8.58 4.35 -19.94
N THR A 192 -7.34 3.88 -19.90
CA THR A 192 -6.37 3.99 -21.00
C THR A 192 -5.49 2.75 -21.09
N THR A 193 -5.05 2.43 -22.29
CA THR A 193 -3.94 1.50 -22.58
C THR A 193 -2.71 2.20 -23.17
N SER A 194 -2.79 3.52 -23.35
CA SER A 194 -1.77 4.28 -24.05
C SER A 194 -0.62 4.61 -23.09
N SER A 195 0.61 4.25 -23.46
CA SER A 195 1.82 4.49 -22.63
C SER A 195 2.28 5.95 -22.59
N ASP A 196 1.66 6.81 -23.40
CA ASP A 196 1.81 8.26 -23.41
C ASP A 196 0.65 8.99 -22.72
N ALA A 197 -0.35 8.25 -22.20
CA ALA A 197 -1.47 8.84 -21.48
C ALA A 197 -1.05 9.32 -20.09
N SER A 198 -1.59 10.45 -19.69
CA SER A 198 -1.39 11.01 -18.35
C SER A 198 -2.65 11.69 -17.82
N LEU A 199 -2.70 11.82 -16.51
CA LEU A 199 -3.73 12.50 -15.74
C LEU A 199 -3.07 13.57 -14.86
N GLN A 200 -3.67 14.76 -14.86
CA GLN A 200 -3.41 15.78 -13.83
C GLN A 200 -4.67 16.08 -13.02
N PHE A 201 -4.51 16.33 -11.73
CA PHE A 201 -5.59 16.76 -10.85
C PHE A 201 -5.10 17.82 -9.87
N THR A 202 -5.64 19.05 -10.00
CA THR A 202 -5.34 20.14 -9.09
C THR A 202 -6.32 20.17 -7.93
N PHE A 203 -5.82 20.32 -6.70
CA PHE A 203 -6.62 20.35 -5.50
C PHE A 203 -6.09 21.29 -4.44
N ASP A 204 -6.95 21.64 -3.48
CA ASP A 204 -6.56 22.33 -2.27
C ASP A 204 -6.69 21.37 -1.09
N GLY A 205 -5.62 21.21 -0.30
CA GLY A 205 -5.63 20.32 0.86
C GLY A 205 -4.26 19.79 1.25
N ASP A 206 -4.21 19.07 2.36
CA ASP A 206 -2.99 18.57 2.99
C ASP A 206 -2.63 17.14 2.53
N ALA A 207 -3.59 16.43 1.91
CA ALA A 207 -3.41 15.07 1.42
C ALA A 207 -4.36 14.75 0.25
N ILE A 208 -3.97 13.73 -0.52
CA ILE A 208 -4.73 13.22 -1.66
C ILE A 208 -4.59 11.69 -1.78
N ALA A 209 -5.68 11.04 -2.17
CA ALA A 209 -5.76 9.65 -2.56
C ALA A 209 -6.37 9.55 -3.97
N LEU A 210 -5.76 8.75 -4.83
CA LEU A 210 -6.30 8.36 -6.12
C LEU A 210 -6.90 6.95 -6.01
N TYR A 211 -8.10 6.77 -6.52
CA TYR A 211 -8.81 5.50 -6.57
C TYR A 211 -9.12 5.09 -8.00
N GLY A 212 -9.15 3.77 -8.23
CA GLY A 212 -9.46 3.16 -9.52
C GLY A 212 -9.59 1.66 -9.37
N SER A 213 -9.44 0.94 -10.49
CA SER A 213 -9.36 -0.52 -10.46
C SER A 213 -7.93 -1.06 -10.54
N VAL A 214 -7.80 -2.30 -10.12
CA VAL A 214 -6.66 -3.19 -10.38
C VAL A 214 -7.16 -4.42 -11.13
N GLY A 215 -6.29 -5.08 -11.90
CA GLY A 215 -6.67 -6.24 -12.69
C GLY A 215 -5.52 -6.85 -13.48
N VAL A 216 -5.78 -8.01 -14.09
CA VAL A 216 -4.76 -8.81 -14.81
C VAL A 216 -4.21 -8.10 -16.04
N ASP A 217 -4.96 -7.16 -16.58
CA ASP A 217 -4.65 -6.36 -17.77
C ASP A 217 -4.09 -4.98 -17.43
N HIS A 218 -3.94 -4.67 -16.14
CA HIS A 218 -3.42 -3.38 -15.70
C HIS A 218 -1.90 -3.38 -15.61
N GLY A 219 -1.30 -2.24 -15.95
CA GLY A 219 0.15 -2.06 -15.99
C GLY A 219 0.70 -1.18 -14.88
N ASP A 220 2.01 -0.90 -15.00
CA ASP A 220 2.71 0.06 -14.16
C ASP A 220 2.28 1.49 -14.47
N PHE A 221 2.20 2.32 -13.44
CA PHE A 221 1.97 3.75 -13.53
C PHE A 221 2.92 4.50 -12.60
N VAL A 222 3.15 5.78 -12.89
CA VAL A 222 4.03 6.64 -12.12
C VAL A 222 3.25 7.83 -11.61
N ALA A 223 3.23 8.03 -10.29
CA ALA A 223 2.48 9.11 -9.66
C ALA A 223 3.38 10.02 -8.79
N ASN A 224 3.13 11.33 -8.82
CA ASN A 224 3.77 12.33 -7.98
C ASN A 224 2.83 13.51 -7.71
N VAL A 225 3.08 14.24 -6.62
CA VAL A 225 2.43 15.52 -6.35
C VAL A 225 3.51 16.61 -6.33
N ASP A 226 3.27 17.73 -7.00
CA ASP A 226 4.15 18.91 -7.04
C ASP A 226 5.61 18.65 -7.44
N GLY A 227 5.86 17.62 -8.26
CA GLY A 227 7.21 17.24 -8.65
C GLY A 227 8.06 16.68 -7.51
N MET A 228 7.44 16.28 -6.38
CA MET A 228 8.07 15.43 -5.38
C MET A 228 8.50 14.09 -6.00
N GLN A 229 9.27 13.30 -5.25
CA GLN A 229 9.74 11.99 -5.72
C GLN A 229 8.58 11.12 -6.24
N SER A 230 8.69 10.71 -7.50
CA SER A 230 7.70 9.84 -8.12
C SER A 230 7.70 8.44 -7.50
N LYS A 231 6.51 7.87 -7.39
CA LYS A 231 6.30 6.46 -7.04
C LYS A 231 5.93 5.70 -8.31
N THR A 232 6.69 4.66 -8.63
CA THR A 232 6.28 3.63 -9.60
C THR A 232 5.45 2.60 -8.83
N LEU A 233 4.24 2.35 -9.33
CA LEU A 233 3.23 1.47 -8.74
C LEU A 233 2.67 0.60 -9.85
N SER A 234 2.12 -0.56 -9.50
CA SER A 234 1.50 -1.46 -10.48
C SER A 234 0.01 -1.59 -10.22
N GLY A 235 -0.81 -1.35 -11.24
CA GLY A 235 -2.22 -1.69 -11.19
C GLY A 235 -2.48 -3.18 -11.41
N HIS A 236 -1.44 -3.97 -11.74
CA HIS A 236 -1.56 -5.39 -11.98
C HIS A 236 -2.03 -6.13 -10.73
N TRP A 237 -3.08 -6.94 -10.89
CA TRP A 237 -3.55 -7.86 -9.87
C TRP A 237 -4.18 -9.08 -10.52
N ASN A 238 -3.97 -10.28 -9.95
CA ASN A 238 -4.47 -11.53 -10.55
C ASN A 238 -6.01 -11.69 -10.50
N GLU A 239 -6.72 -10.71 -9.95
CA GLU A 239 -8.17 -10.61 -9.91
C GLU A 239 -8.59 -9.15 -10.16
N SER A 240 -9.85 -8.91 -10.52
CA SER A 240 -10.37 -7.54 -10.61
C SER A 240 -10.71 -7.00 -9.22
N GLY A 241 -10.20 -5.81 -8.90
CA GLY A 241 -10.59 -5.06 -7.71
C GLY A 241 -11.00 -3.64 -8.08
N TYR A 242 -12.15 -3.18 -7.61
CA TYR A 242 -12.65 -1.82 -7.86
C TYR A 242 -12.47 -0.94 -6.62
N MET A 243 -12.49 0.38 -6.82
CA MET A 243 -12.39 1.38 -5.75
C MET A 243 -11.16 1.18 -4.85
N GLN A 244 -10.06 0.70 -5.45
CA GLN A 244 -8.80 0.46 -4.76
C GLN A 244 -8.03 1.78 -4.65
N MET A 245 -7.45 2.05 -3.48
CA MET A 245 -6.53 3.18 -3.34
C MET A 245 -5.25 2.87 -4.11
N LEU A 246 -5.06 3.53 -5.24
CA LEU A 246 -3.93 3.31 -6.14
C LEU A 246 -2.71 4.13 -5.71
N TYR A 247 -2.95 5.35 -5.23
CA TYR A 247 -1.90 6.26 -4.77
C TYR A 247 -2.37 7.05 -3.56
N TYR A 248 -1.45 7.33 -2.64
CA TYR A 248 -1.68 8.21 -1.50
C TYR A 248 -0.43 9.01 -1.16
N VAL A 249 -0.65 10.28 -0.81
CA VAL A 249 0.35 11.16 -0.23
C VAL A 249 -0.30 12.18 0.70
N GLU A 250 0.41 12.53 1.75
CA GLU A 250 -0.02 13.48 2.76
C GLU A 250 1.15 14.33 3.27
N ASN A 251 0.89 15.18 4.26
CA ASN A 251 1.85 16.14 4.78
C ASN A 251 2.37 17.08 3.67
N LEU A 252 1.47 17.46 2.76
CA LEU A 252 1.73 18.42 1.67
C LEU A 252 1.76 19.87 2.19
N GLY A 253 1.13 20.11 3.34
CA GLY A 253 0.85 21.43 3.86
C GLY A 253 -0.43 22.02 3.25
N ALA A 254 -0.88 23.15 3.81
CA ALA A 254 -2.04 23.83 3.27
C ALA A 254 -1.65 24.57 1.98
N GLY A 255 -2.39 24.35 0.91
CA GLY A 255 -2.19 25.04 -0.35
C GLY A 255 -2.88 24.35 -1.51
N THR A 256 -2.62 24.90 -2.69
CA THR A 256 -2.98 24.28 -3.96
C THR A 256 -1.84 23.37 -4.40
N HIS A 257 -2.17 22.12 -4.71
CA HIS A 257 -1.25 21.06 -5.12
C HIS A 257 -1.72 20.44 -6.44
N ASN A 258 -0.81 19.79 -7.16
CA ASN A 258 -1.11 19.11 -8.42
C ASN A 258 -0.60 17.67 -8.40
N LEU A 259 -1.54 16.72 -8.49
CA LEU A 259 -1.25 15.31 -8.73
C LEU A 259 -1.00 15.09 -10.22
N ASN A 260 0.12 14.45 -10.56
CA ASN A 260 0.43 13.97 -11.89
C ASN A 260 0.54 12.44 -11.87
N VAL A 261 -0.09 11.78 -12.84
CA VAL A 261 -0.02 10.33 -13.03
C VAL A 261 0.24 10.03 -14.50
N ASP A 262 1.26 9.22 -14.78
CA ASP A 262 1.58 8.75 -16.12
C ASP A 262 1.34 7.25 -16.20
N ASN A 263 0.61 6.80 -17.24
CA ASN A 263 0.55 5.38 -17.57
C ASN A 263 1.91 4.94 -18.12
N LYS A 264 2.54 3.93 -17.52
CA LYS A 264 3.90 3.47 -17.84
C LYS A 264 3.99 1.95 -17.92
N PRO A 265 3.16 1.31 -18.76
CA PRO A 265 3.11 -0.13 -18.81
C PRO A 265 4.41 -0.70 -19.37
N THR A 266 4.78 -1.88 -18.87
CA THR A 266 6.02 -2.58 -19.24
C THR A 266 5.78 -3.68 -20.27
N SER A 267 4.53 -4.06 -20.52
CA SER A 267 4.10 -5.02 -21.54
C SER A 267 2.80 -4.58 -22.19
N SER A 268 2.46 -5.12 -23.37
CA SER A 268 1.19 -4.86 -24.04
C SER A 268 0.04 -5.77 -23.56
N SER A 269 0.32 -6.71 -22.66
CA SER A 269 -0.71 -7.53 -22.00
C SER A 269 -1.15 -6.94 -20.66
N GLU A 270 -0.37 -6.00 -20.13
CA GLU A 270 -0.56 -5.29 -18.87
C GLU A 270 -0.36 -3.80 -19.16
N ASP A 271 -1.23 -3.23 -20.00
CA ASP A 271 -1.15 -1.84 -20.44
C ASP A 271 -2.25 -0.92 -19.90
N GLY A 272 -3.24 -1.51 -19.24
CA GLY A 272 -4.39 -0.83 -18.67
C GLY A 272 -4.06 0.04 -17.48
N PHE A 273 -4.69 1.20 -17.42
CA PHE A 273 -4.77 2.02 -16.23
C PHE A 273 -6.17 2.62 -16.12
N ASN A 274 -6.79 2.49 -14.95
CA ASN A 274 -8.16 2.91 -14.68
C ASN A 274 -8.21 3.90 -13.52
N VAL A 275 -9.00 4.96 -13.66
CA VAL A 275 -9.21 6.01 -12.67
C VAL A 275 -10.71 6.18 -12.42
N ASP A 276 -11.09 6.13 -11.15
CA ASP A 276 -12.47 6.21 -10.69
C ASP A 276 -12.73 7.55 -9.97
N TYR A 277 -11.99 7.85 -8.91
CA TYR A 277 -12.15 9.13 -8.20
C TYR A 277 -10.90 9.54 -7.44
N VAL A 278 -10.91 10.79 -6.98
CA VAL A 278 -9.91 11.34 -6.07
C VAL A 278 -10.59 11.76 -4.78
N THR A 279 -9.92 11.50 -3.66
CA THR A 279 -10.30 12.06 -2.36
C THR A 279 -9.20 12.96 -1.83
N THR A 280 -9.57 14.13 -1.30
CA THR A 280 -8.63 15.09 -0.69
C THR A 280 -9.02 15.37 0.75
N TRP A 281 -8.02 15.65 1.58
CA TRP A 281 -8.22 16.04 2.98
C TRP A 281 -7.67 17.44 3.22
N THR A 282 -8.37 18.23 4.02
CA THR A 282 -7.90 19.55 4.47
C THR A 282 -8.03 19.64 5.99
N ALA A 283 -6.95 20.01 6.67
CA ALA A 283 -6.95 20.32 8.09
C ALA A 283 -7.06 21.83 8.29
N ARG A 284 -8.17 22.30 8.89
CA ARG A 284 -8.34 23.71 9.25
C ARG A 284 -8.37 23.87 10.77
N GLY A 285 -7.48 24.72 11.28
CA GLY A 285 -7.49 25.10 12.69
C GLY A 285 -8.67 26.01 13.05
N GLY A 286 -9.13 25.91 14.30
CA GLY A 286 -9.81 27.03 14.95
C GLY A 286 -8.83 28.19 15.12
N SER A 287 -9.30 29.42 14.89
CA SER A 287 -8.49 30.63 14.79
C SER A 287 -7.53 30.84 15.97
N GLN A 288 -6.22 30.63 15.75
CA GLN A 288 -5.14 31.40 16.37
C GLN A 288 -3.97 31.47 15.39
N SER A 289 -3.41 32.66 15.21
CA SER A 289 -2.28 32.95 14.34
C SER A 289 -1.06 32.10 14.69
N VAL A 290 -0.56 31.30 13.75
CA VAL A 290 0.79 30.73 13.84
C VAL A 290 1.49 30.93 12.50
N ALA A 291 2.73 31.41 12.59
CA ALA A 291 3.60 31.73 11.46
C ALA A 291 3.80 30.52 10.53
N ALA A 292 4.00 30.81 9.24
CA ALA A 292 4.23 29.83 8.19
C ALA A 292 5.29 28.79 8.60
N ALA A 293 4.94 27.51 8.48
CA ALA A 293 5.89 26.42 8.61
C ALA A 293 6.94 26.52 7.49
N PRO A 294 8.24 26.28 7.77
CA PRO A 294 9.27 26.30 6.74
C PRO A 294 9.07 25.14 5.75
N GLU A 295 9.31 25.41 4.46
CA GLU A 295 9.33 24.39 3.40
C GLU A 295 10.19 23.18 3.80
N LYS A 296 9.58 21.99 3.86
CA LYS A 296 10.30 20.74 4.11
C LYS A 296 10.62 20.04 2.78
N LYS A 297 11.79 20.35 2.21
CA LYS A 297 12.39 19.52 1.16
C LYS A 297 13.02 18.28 1.80
N TYR A 298 12.37 17.13 1.67
CA TYR A 298 13.00 15.85 1.99
C TYR A 298 13.75 15.33 0.77
N VAL A 299 15.08 15.30 0.83
CA VAL A 299 15.93 14.56 -0.11
C VAL A 299 16.12 13.15 0.44
N LEU A 300 15.37 12.19 -0.11
CA LEU A 300 15.63 10.78 0.15
C LEU A 300 16.92 10.37 -0.59
N HIS A 301 17.93 9.98 0.18
CA HIS A 301 19.16 9.41 -0.36
C HIS A 301 18.86 7.98 -0.84
N SER A 302 19.17 7.69 -2.11
CA SER A 302 19.01 6.36 -2.68
C SER A 302 19.87 5.34 -1.93
N GLN A 303 19.26 4.21 -1.54
CA GLN A 303 20.03 3.03 -1.20
C GLN A 303 20.65 2.50 -2.49
N ARG A 304 21.99 2.39 -2.52
CA ARG A 304 22.72 1.76 -3.62
C ARG A 304 22.25 0.31 -3.74
N SER A 305 21.77 -0.07 -4.92
CA SER A 305 21.65 -1.46 -5.33
C SER A 305 23.03 -2.12 -5.22
N VAL A 306 23.15 -3.14 -4.37
CA VAL A 306 24.29 -4.05 -4.44
C VAL A 306 24.08 -4.94 -5.65
N ASP A 307 24.83 -4.68 -6.70
CA ASP A 307 24.96 -5.55 -7.88
C ASP A 307 25.47 -6.92 -7.42
N GLN A 308 24.66 -7.96 -7.60
CA GLN A 308 24.96 -9.35 -7.25
C GLN A 308 25.88 -10.07 -8.25
N SER A 309 26.57 -9.36 -9.15
CA SER A 309 27.36 -10.01 -10.21
C SER A 309 28.85 -10.25 -9.92
N ARG A 310 29.32 -10.29 -8.66
CA ARG A 310 30.72 -10.69 -8.35
C ARG A 310 30.89 -11.43 -7.02
N LEU A 311 30.51 -12.71 -6.99
CA LEU A 311 31.05 -13.68 -6.04
C LEU A 311 32.23 -14.42 -6.70
N THR A 312 33.45 -13.93 -6.47
CA THR A 312 34.66 -14.76 -6.61
C THR A 312 35.19 -15.05 -5.22
N PHE A 313 35.11 -16.32 -4.84
CA PHE A 313 35.79 -16.88 -3.67
C PHE A 313 37.29 -16.80 -3.88
N THR A 314 37.99 -16.14 -2.97
CA THR A 314 39.40 -16.42 -2.73
C THR A 314 39.59 -16.55 -1.23
N SER A 315 39.82 -17.78 -0.77
CA SER A 315 40.32 -18.04 0.56
C SER A 315 41.76 -17.55 0.64
N LEU A 316 42.14 -16.89 1.74
CA LEU A 316 43.51 -16.97 2.24
C LEU A 316 43.50 -16.84 3.76
N LEU A 317 43.97 -17.92 4.41
CA LEU A 317 44.44 -17.94 5.79
C LEU A 317 45.49 -16.85 6.04
N GLY A 318 45.58 -16.34 7.28
CA GLY A 318 46.88 -15.93 7.82
C GLY A 318 46.87 -14.78 8.81
N VAL A 319 46.75 -15.12 10.09
CA VAL A 319 47.00 -14.32 11.29
C VAL A 319 48.34 -13.56 11.24
N ARG A 320 48.37 -12.29 11.71
CA ARG A 320 49.26 -11.85 12.81
C ARG A 320 48.93 -10.47 13.38
N LEU A 321 49.05 -10.43 14.70
CA LEU A 321 48.97 -9.33 15.66
C LEU A 321 50.33 -8.62 15.77
N LEU A 322 50.35 -7.28 15.86
CA LEU A 322 50.93 -6.45 16.95
C LEU A 322 51.42 -5.06 16.48
N GLN A 323 51.04 -4.09 17.33
CA GLN A 323 51.41 -2.67 17.46
C GLN A 323 50.87 -1.69 16.42
#